data_AF-A0A8X6YMY9-F1
#
_entry.id   AF-A0A8X6YMY9-F1
#
_cell.length_a   1.000
_cell.length_b   1.000
_cell.length_c   1.000
_cell.angle_alpha   90.00
_cell.angle_beta   90.00
_cell.angle_gamma   90.00
#
_symmetry.space_group_name_H-M   'P 1'
#
loop_
_entity.id
_entity.type
_entity.pdbx_description
1 polymer ?
#
loop_
_entity_poly.entity_id
_entity_poly.type
_entity_poly.pdbx_seq_one_letter_code
_entity_poly.pdbx_strand_id
1 'polypeptide(L)'
;MSKQMVRRWCRTFSDGRQQVEDIPRAGRTRTATTDANVGKVDDMIRANRRITIDEVEEELGISHERAQNIIHDILRYRKVSARWVPRQLTSTHQEQRMAVSLEHLVGIVQSSVEFNTLKSIASPVDSLPKAYFHTELFVYTDKSTQHPEYLRQTALEMIDGIPEGAILSYRL
;
A
#
# COMPACT_ATOMS: atom_id res chain seq x y z
N MET A 1 19.90 44.24 26.08
CA MET A 1 20.96 43.22 25.93
C MET A 1 21.98 43.38 27.05
N SER A 2 22.48 42.28 27.63
CA SER A 2 23.55 42.35 28.64
C SER A 2 24.86 42.89 28.04
N LYS A 3 25.65 43.64 28.83
CA LYS A 3 26.99 44.11 28.43
C LYS A 3 27.88 42.97 27.92
N GLN A 4 27.70 41.76 28.46
CA GLN A 4 28.44 40.55 28.03
C GLN A 4 28.04 40.11 26.61
N MET A 5 26.75 40.17 26.27
CA MET A 5 26.25 39.80 24.95
C MET A 5 26.74 40.77 23.88
N VAL A 6 26.74 42.07 24.18
CA VAL A 6 27.25 43.12 23.28
C VAL A 6 28.73 42.89 22.97
N ARG A 7 29.56 42.65 24.00
CA ARG A 7 31.00 42.37 23.81
C ARG A 7 31.25 41.12 22.98
N ARG A 8 30.46 40.06 23.16
CA ARG A 8 30.55 38.83 22.38
C ARG A 8 30.26 39.10 20.90
N TRP A 9 29.19 39.83 20.61
CA TRP A 9 28.83 40.19 19.23
C TRP A 9 29.89 41.06 18.56
N CYS A 10 30.38 42.11 19.25
CA CYS A 10 31.46 42.94 18.73
C CYS A 10 32.69 42.10 18.34
N ARG A 11 33.11 41.15 19.19
CA ARG A 11 34.21 40.24 18.86
C ARG A 11 33.91 39.39 17.62
N THR A 12 32.75 38.72 17.58
CA THR A 12 32.41 37.86 16.44
C THR A 12 32.33 38.61 15.10
N PHE A 13 31.86 39.86 15.11
CA PHE A 13 31.85 40.71 13.91
C PHE A 13 33.26 41.19 13.52
N SER A 14 34.10 41.55 14.51
CA SER A 14 35.51 41.85 14.26
C SER A 14 36.29 40.65 13.72
N ASP A 15 35.93 39.43 14.13
CA ASP A 15 36.51 38.17 13.65
C ASP A 15 35.97 37.74 12.27
N GLY A 16 35.20 38.60 11.58
CA GLY A 16 34.78 38.40 10.20
C GLY A 16 33.40 37.74 10.00
N ARG A 17 32.62 37.51 11.06
CA ARG A 17 31.22 37.05 10.91
C ARG A 17 30.38 38.17 10.27
N GLN A 18 29.76 37.90 9.13
CA GLN A 18 28.88 38.86 8.44
C GLN A 18 27.38 38.60 8.65
N GLN A 19 27.01 37.40 9.13
CA GLN A 19 25.63 36.99 9.33
C GLN A 19 25.13 37.31 10.74
N VAL A 20 23.98 37.98 10.83
CA VAL A 20 23.28 38.32 12.08
C VAL A 20 22.43 37.15 12.58
N GLU A 21 22.08 36.21 11.71
CA GLU A 21 21.25 35.05 12.01
C GLU A 21 21.96 34.08 12.98
N ASP A 22 21.16 33.40 13.80
CA ASP A 22 21.65 32.36 14.71
C ASP A 22 22.25 31.20 13.91
N ILE A 23 23.46 30.78 14.29
CA ILE A 23 24.10 29.58 13.73
C ILE A 23 23.23 28.36 14.09
N PRO A 24 23.08 27.38 13.19
CA PRO A 24 22.36 26.14 13.48
C PRO A 24 22.83 25.55 14.80
N ARG A 25 21.93 25.47 15.77
CA ARG A 25 22.23 24.86 17.07
C ARG A 25 22.16 23.36 16.91
N ALA A 26 23.18 22.64 17.38
CA ALA A 26 23.05 21.20 17.57
C ALA A 26 21.95 20.94 18.60
N GLY A 27 20.79 20.49 18.13
CA GLY A 27 19.68 20.09 18.98
C GLY A 27 19.99 18.78 19.73
N ARG A 28 19.06 18.37 20.60
CA ARG A 28 19.11 17.02 21.18
C ARG A 28 18.93 15.99 20.06
N THR A 29 19.84 15.03 19.96
CA THR A 29 19.71 13.93 19.01
C THR A 29 18.44 13.12 19.32
N ARG A 30 17.63 12.82 18.30
CA ARG A 30 16.45 11.95 18.43
C ARG A 30 16.94 10.51 18.55
N THR A 31 17.32 10.07 19.76
CA THR A 31 17.89 8.74 20.00
C THR A 31 16.95 7.60 19.57
N ALA A 32 15.63 7.83 19.59
CA ALA A 32 14.63 6.81 19.32
C ALA A 32 14.26 6.63 17.83
N THR A 33 14.39 7.68 17.00
CA THR A 33 13.98 7.66 15.58
C THR A 33 15.19 7.59 14.66
N THR A 34 16.01 6.56 14.86
CA THR A 34 17.13 6.24 13.96
C THR A 34 16.62 5.37 12.82
N ASP A 35 17.19 5.49 11.63
CA ASP A 35 16.80 4.67 10.46
C ASP A 35 16.88 3.16 10.75
N ALA A 36 17.84 2.73 11.58
CA ALA A 36 17.96 1.36 12.06
C ALA A 36 16.72 0.88 12.83
N ASN A 37 16.18 1.72 13.73
CA ASN A 37 14.98 1.40 14.49
C ASN A 37 13.76 1.37 13.57
N VAL A 38 13.67 2.30 12.61
CA VAL A 38 12.57 2.33 11.62
C VAL A 38 12.55 1.05 10.80
N GLY A 39 13.70 0.59 10.30
CA GLY A 39 13.84 -0.68 9.59
C GLY A 39 13.43 -1.87 10.45
N LYS A 40 13.93 -1.94 11.69
CA LYS A 40 13.58 -3.03 12.62
C LYS A 40 12.07 -3.08 12.92
N VAL A 41 11.41 -1.93 13.09
CA VAL A 41 9.94 -1.89 13.23
C VAL A 41 9.23 -2.43 11.98
N ASP A 42 9.67 -2.08 10.77
CA ASP A 42 9.07 -2.60 9.54
C ASP A 42 9.21 -4.13 9.44
N ASP A 43 10.38 -4.66 9.77
CA ASP A 43 10.64 -6.10 9.78
C ASP A 43 9.77 -6.83 10.81
N MET A 44 9.63 -6.29 12.02
CA MET A 44 8.76 -6.83 13.06
C MET A 44 7.29 -6.90 12.61
N ILE A 45 6.78 -5.83 11.98
CA ILE A 45 5.41 -5.79 11.46
C ILE A 45 5.23 -6.78 10.29
N ARG A 46 6.24 -6.95 9.43
CA ARG A 46 6.20 -7.91 8.32
C ARG A 46 6.18 -9.36 8.81
N ALA A 47 6.95 -9.67 9.84
CA ALA A 47 6.98 -10.99 10.46
C ALA A 47 5.67 -11.31 11.18
N ASN A 48 5.10 -10.35 11.93
CA ASN A 48 3.83 -10.52 12.62
C ASN A 48 2.93 -9.29 12.43
N ARG A 49 1.90 -9.44 11.59
CA ARG A 49 0.92 -8.39 11.30
C ARG A 49 0.01 -8.03 12.48
N ARG A 50 0.09 -8.76 13.60
CA ARG A 50 -0.70 -8.54 14.83
C ARG A 50 0.12 -7.99 15.99
N ILE A 51 1.33 -7.52 15.73
CA ILE A 51 2.21 -6.97 16.76
C ILE A 51 1.60 -5.75 17.46
N THR A 52 1.84 -5.63 18.76
CA THR A 52 1.40 -4.52 19.60
C THR A 52 2.46 -3.43 19.72
N ILE A 53 2.07 -2.23 20.13
CA ILE A 53 3.02 -1.13 20.34
C ILE A 53 3.92 -1.44 21.54
N ASP A 54 3.39 -2.09 22.58
CA ASP A 54 4.13 -2.49 23.78
C ASP A 54 5.27 -3.49 23.44
N GLU A 55 5.01 -4.47 22.58
CA GLU A 55 6.04 -5.40 22.10
C GLU A 55 7.15 -4.68 21.31
N VAL A 56 6.79 -3.66 20.53
CA VAL A 56 7.76 -2.82 19.82
C VAL A 56 8.57 -1.95 20.79
N GLU A 57 7.92 -1.45 21.84
CA GLU A 57 8.55 -0.67 22.90
C GLU A 57 9.62 -1.48 23.63
N GLU A 58 9.25 -2.68 24.09
CA GLU A 58 10.11 -3.60 24.83
C GLU A 58 11.32 -4.04 23.98
N GLU A 59 11.09 -4.41 22.73
CA GLU A 59 12.14 -4.91 21.82
C GLU A 59 13.16 -3.85 21.38
N LEU A 60 12.76 -2.57 21.37
CA LEU A 60 13.62 -1.46 20.93
C LEU A 60 14.10 -0.57 22.08
N GLY A 61 13.55 -0.72 23.28
CA GLY A 61 13.83 0.14 24.43
C GLY A 61 13.52 1.63 24.16
N ILE A 62 12.57 1.90 23.27
CA ILE A 62 12.08 3.26 22.98
C ILE A 62 10.85 3.54 23.83
N SER A 63 10.34 4.77 23.86
CA SER A 63 9.07 5.05 24.52
C SER A 63 7.87 4.66 23.63
N HIS A 64 6.75 4.25 24.24
CA HIS A 64 5.49 3.96 23.54
C HIS A 64 5.10 5.00 22.47
N GLU A 65 5.15 6.30 22.79
CA GLU A 65 4.80 7.39 21.86
C GLU A 65 5.72 7.41 20.61
N ARG A 66 6.99 7.05 20.78
CA ARG A 66 7.95 6.99 19.67
C ARG A 66 7.74 5.76 18.81
N ALA A 67 7.46 4.61 19.41
CA ALA A 67 7.04 3.41 18.68
C ALA A 67 5.79 3.71 17.83
N GLN A 68 4.76 4.33 18.43
CA GLN A 68 3.55 4.74 17.73
C GLN A 68 3.83 5.71 16.57
N ASN A 69 4.67 6.73 16.78
CA ASN A 69 5.05 7.70 15.74
C ASN A 69 5.79 7.01 14.57
N ILE A 70 6.70 6.07 14.86
CA ILE A 70 7.39 5.32 13.81
C ILE A 70 6.40 4.51 12.96
N ILE A 71 5.48 3.79 13.61
CA ILE A 71 4.49 2.95 12.92
C ILE A 71 3.55 3.80 12.06
N HIS A 72 2.97 4.86 12.63
CA HIS A 72 1.89 5.62 12.00
C HIS A 72 2.39 6.74 11.09
N ASP A 73 3.37 7.53 11.54
CA ASP A 73 3.75 8.77 10.85
C ASP A 73 4.93 8.56 9.90
N ILE A 74 5.86 7.65 10.22
CA ILE A 74 7.04 7.39 9.40
C ILE A 74 6.75 6.27 8.40
N LEU A 75 6.38 5.09 8.89
CA LEU A 75 6.09 3.91 8.06
C LEU A 75 4.69 3.93 7.42
N ARG A 76 3.80 4.83 7.88
CA ARG A 76 2.43 5.00 7.36
C ARG A 76 1.55 3.76 7.50
N TYR A 77 1.85 2.87 8.44
CA TYR A 77 0.95 1.76 8.77
C TYR A 77 -0.29 2.28 9.50
N ARG A 78 -1.42 1.60 9.27
CA ARG A 78 -2.68 1.85 9.96
C ARG A 78 -3.20 0.57 10.58
N LYS A 79 -3.79 0.69 11.77
CA LYS A 79 -4.47 -0.42 12.42
C LYS A 79 -5.77 -0.71 11.67
N VAL A 80 -5.96 -1.97 11.29
CA VAL A 80 -7.21 -2.48 10.70
C VAL A 80 -7.73 -3.60 11.59
N SER A 81 -9.03 -3.62 11.87
CA SER A 81 -9.66 -4.71 12.61
C SER A 81 -9.69 -5.97 11.75
N ALA A 82 -9.39 -7.13 12.36
CA ALA A 82 -9.56 -8.41 11.68
C ALA A 82 -11.04 -8.61 11.26
N ARG A 83 -11.26 -9.16 10.06
CA ARG A 83 -12.59 -9.55 9.60
C ARG A 83 -12.94 -10.92 10.16
N TRP A 84 -14.18 -11.10 10.59
CA TRP A 84 -14.68 -12.40 11.00
C TRP A 84 -14.76 -13.33 9.78
N VAL A 85 -14.26 -14.55 9.94
CA VAL A 85 -14.29 -15.60 8.91
C VAL A 85 -15.18 -16.72 9.41
N PRO A 86 -16.25 -17.10 8.67
CA PRO A 86 -17.26 -18.03 9.18
C PRO A 86 -16.74 -19.41 9.56
N ARG A 87 -15.71 -19.90 8.88
CA ARG A 87 -15.14 -21.22 9.13
C ARG A 87 -13.68 -21.28 8.71
N GLN A 88 -12.89 -22.06 9.44
CA GLN A 88 -11.55 -22.48 9.02
C GLN A 88 -11.68 -23.55 7.94
N LEU A 89 -11.19 -23.25 6.73
CA LEU A 89 -11.26 -24.19 5.61
C LEU A 89 -10.12 -25.21 5.69
N THR A 90 -10.44 -26.48 5.45
CA THR A 90 -9.43 -27.51 5.16
C THR A 90 -8.96 -27.39 3.71
N SER A 91 -7.84 -28.02 3.37
CA SER A 91 -7.32 -28.07 1.98
C SER A 91 -8.38 -28.54 0.99
N THR A 92 -9.07 -29.63 1.32
CA THR A 92 -10.16 -30.18 0.50
C THR A 92 -11.29 -29.17 0.26
N HIS A 93 -11.73 -28.43 1.29
CA HIS A 93 -12.74 -27.38 1.11
C HIS A 93 -12.23 -26.21 0.26
N GLN A 94 -10.94 -25.88 0.34
CA GLN A 94 -10.36 -24.81 -0.49
C GLN A 94 -10.33 -25.23 -1.96
N GLU A 95 -9.87 -26.44 -2.26
CA GLU A 95 -9.84 -27.01 -3.61
C GLU A 95 -11.24 -27.04 -4.24
N GLN A 96 -12.23 -27.58 -3.51
CA GLN A 96 -13.62 -27.61 -3.97
C GLN A 96 -14.17 -26.21 -4.25
N ARG A 97 -13.93 -25.25 -3.35
CA ARG A 97 -14.38 -23.88 -3.54
C ARG A 97 -13.73 -23.23 -4.76
N MET A 98 -12.45 -23.49 -4.99
CA MET A 98 -11.71 -22.94 -6.12
C MET A 98 -12.23 -23.54 -7.44
N ALA A 99 -12.41 -24.86 -7.50
CA ALA A 99 -12.94 -25.56 -8.66
C ALA A 99 -14.34 -25.03 -9.06
N VAL A 100 -15.26 -24.93 -8.10
CA VAL A 100 -16.61 -24.41 -8.36
C VAL A 100 -16.57 -22.94 -8.78
N SER A 101 -15.71 -22.12 -8.16
CA SER A 101 -15.59 -20.71 -8.54
C SER A 101 -15.05 -20.53 -9.96
N LEU A 102 -14.10 -21.38 -10.37
CA LEU A 102 -13.56 -21.39 -11.73
C LEU A 102 -14.60 -21.85 -12.75
N GLU A 103 -15.35 -22.92 -12.46
CA GLU A 103 -16.45 -23.39 -13.30
C GLU A 103 -17.49 -22.28 -13.54
N HIS A 104 -17.90 -21.59 -12.47
CA HIS A 104 -18.81 -20.46 -12.57
C HIS A 104 -18.22 -19.30 -13.40
N LEU A 105 -16.94 -18.98 -13.22
CA LEU A 105 -16.28 -17.91 -13.98
C LEU A 105 -16.23 -18.27 -15.48
N VAL A 106 -15.86 -19.51 -15.82
CA VAL A 106 -15.85 -20.00 -17.21
C VAL A 106 -17.25 -19.92 -17.82
N GLY A 107 -18.28 -20.36 -17.09
CA GLY A 107 -19.67 -20.25 -17.54
C GLY A 107 -20.13 -18.81 -17.77
N ILE A 108 -19.73 -17.87 -16.91
CA ILE A 108 -20.03 -16.44 -17.09
C ILE A 108 -19.34 -15.91 -18.35
N VAL A 109 -18.07 -16.26 -18.58
CA VAL A 109 -17.34 -15.82 -19.77
C VAL A 109 -17.96 -16.41 -21.04
N GLN A 110 -18.24 -17.72 -21.07
CA GLN A 110 -18.84 -18.39 -22.23
C GLN A 110 -20.23 -17.84 -22.56
N SER A 111 -21.10 -17.66 -21.55
CA SER A 111 -22.40 -17.03 -21.77
C SER A 111 -22.28 -15.57 -22.20
N SER A 112 -21.31 -14.80 -21.70
CA SER A 112 -21.05 -13.44 -22.19
C SER A 112 -20.61 -13.43 -23.67
N VAL A 113 -19.84 -14.43 -24.10
CA VAL A 113 -19.46 -14.62 -25.51
C VAL A 113 -20.69 -14.98 -26.35
N GLU A 114 -21.55 -15.89 -25.88
CA GLU A 114 -22.81 -16.23 -26.56
C GLU A 114 -23.76 -15.03 -26.67
N PHE A 115 -23.93 -14.23 -25.61
CA PHE A 115 -24.74 -13.01 -25.62
C PHE A 115 -24.18 -11.93 -26.55
N ASN A 116 -22.85 -11.81 -26.67
CA ASN A 116 -22.21 -10.89 -27.61
C ASN A 116 -22.27 -11.39 -29.06
N THR A 117 -22.26 -12.71 -29.26
CA THR A 117 -22.38 -13.34 -30.59
C THR A 117 -23.83 -13.26 -31.12
N LEU A 118 -24.83 -13.41 -30.23
CA LEU A 118 -26.25 -13.28 -30.56
C LEU A 118 -26.74 -11.83 -30.68
N LYS A 119 -25.92 -10.83 -30.32
CA LYS A 119 -26.23 -9.40 -30.47
C LYS A 119 -25.71 -8.75 -31.76
N SER A 120 -25.16 -9.52 -32.70
CA SER A 120 -24.75 -9.01 -34.01
C SER A 120 -25.85 -9.15 -35.09
N ILE A 121 -27.11 -8.82 -34.78
CA ILE A 121 -28.20 -8.82 -35.78
C ILE A 121 -29.08 -7.55 -35.75
N ALA A 122 -29.09 -6.74 -34.69
CA ALA A 122 -29.92 -5.53 -34.66
C ALA A 122 -29.08 -4.25 -34.68
N SER A 123 -29.28 -3.45 -35.72
CA SER A 123 -28.82 -2.07 -35.86
C SER A 123 -29.19 -1.19 -34.64
N PRO A 124 -28.50 -0.06 -34.42
CA PRO A 124 -28.61 0.72 -33.19
C PRO A 124 -30.04 1.25 -32.99
N VAL A 125 -30.73 0.79 -31.94
CA VAL A 125 -31.91 1.49 -31.43
C VAL A 125 -31.43 2.49 -30.39
N ASP A 126 -31.47 3.76 -30.79
CA ASP A 126 -31.25 4.95 -29.98
C ASP A 126 -32.34 5.11 -28.92
N SER A 127 -32.31 4.34 -27.84
CA SER A 127 -32.95 4.72 -26.56
C SER A 127 -32.92 3.59 -25.54
N LEU A 128 -31.84 3.41 -24.78
CA LEU A 128 -31.95 2.89 -23.41
C LEU A 128 -30.99 3.63 -22.47
N PRO A 129 -31.38 3.85 -21.20
CA PRO A 129 -30.67 4.72 -20.27
C PRO A 129 -29.31 4.12 -19.90
N LYS A 130 -28.29 4.98 -19.94
CA LYS A 130 -26.90 4.65 -19.63
C LYS A 130 -26.75 4.36 -18.14
N ALA A 131 -26.93 3.10 -17.75
CA ALA A 131 -26.61 2.64 -16.40
C ALA A 131 -25.10 2.47 -16.29
N TYR A 132 -24.43 3.44 -15.67
CA TYR A 132 -23.01 3.33 -15.33
C TYR A 132 -22.87 2.54 -14.04
N PHE A 133 -22.22 1.37 -14.11
CA PHE A 133 -21.65 0.75 -12.91
C PHE A 133 -20.27 1.36 -12.68
N HIS A 134 -20.11 2.13 -11.61
CA HIS A 134 -18.78 2.50 -11.13
C HIS A 134 -18.13 1.26 -10.50
N THR A 135 -17.24 0.61 -11.23
CA THR A 135 -16.29 -0.32 -10.62
C THR A 135 -15.13 0.48 -10.08
N GLU A 136 -15.26 1.00 -8.86
CA GLU A 136 -14.13 1.36 -8.03
C GLU A 136 -13.42 0.04 -7.63
N LEU A 137 -12.66 -0.53 -8.58
CA LEU A 137 -11.66 -1.53 -8.26
C LEU A 137 -10.56 -0.79 -7.50
N PHE A 138 -10.69 -0.75 -6.17
CA PHE A 138 -9.55 -0.49 -5.30
C PHE A 138 -8.54 -1.59 -5.53
N VAL A 139 -7.60 -1.35 -6.45
CA VAL A 139 -6.44 -2.19 -6.68
C VAL A 139 -5.54 -2.04 -5.46
N TYR A 140 -5.78 -2.85 -4.44
CA TYR A 140 -4.77 -3.07 -3.42
C TYR A 140 -3.65 -3.88 -4.09
N THR A 141 -2.62 -3.19 -4.57
CA THR A 141 -1.38 -3.85 -4.96
C THR A 141 -0.73 -4.32 -3.66
N ASP A 142 -1.01 -5.56 -3.28
CA ASP A 142 -0.17 -6.25 -2.32
C ASP A 142 1.22 -6.34 -2.96
N LYS A 143 2.19 -5.59 -2.43
CA LYS A 143 3.60 -5.68 -2.82
C LYS A 143 4.26 -6.97 -2.30
N SER A 144 3.48 -7.94 -1.82
CA SER A 144 3.93 -9.28 -1.51
C SER A 144 4.36 -9.99 -2.78
N THR A 145 5.67 -10.06 -3.00
CA THR A 145 6.35 -10.85 -4.05
C THR A 145 6.25 -12.36 -3.79
N GLN A 146 5.16 -12.83 -3.19
CA GLN A 146 4.96 -14.22 -2.80
C GLN A 146 3.76 -14.84 -3.51
N HIS A 147 3.53 -14.44 -4.76
CA HIS A 147 2.74 -15.26 -5.68
C HIS A 147 3.67 -16.31 -6.28
N PRO A 148 3.34 -17.61 -6.19
CA PRO A 148 4.17 -18.65 -6.78
C PRO A 148 4.30 -18.41 -8.30
N GLU A 149 5.52 -18.55 -8.82
CA GLU A 149 5.93 -18.19 -10.19
C GLU A 149 4.95 -18.68 -11.27
N TYR A 150 4.35 -19.86 -11.08
CA TYR A 150 3.36 -20.40 -12.01
C TYR A 150 2.13 -19.49 -12.20
N LEU A 151 1.63 -18.84 -11.14
CA LEU A 151 0.50 -17.91 -11.25
C LEU A 151 0.86 -16.63 -12.00
N ARG A 152 2.12 -16.18 -11.89
CA ARG A 152 2.62 -15.02 -12.65
C ARG A 152 2.76 -15.37 -14.12
N GLN A 153 3.32 -16.55 -14.42
CA GLN A 153 3.47 -17.06 -15.78
C GLN A 153 2.11 -17.21 -16.46
N THR A 154 1.15 -17.86 -15.78
CA THR A 154 -0.22 -18.05 -16.31
C THR A 154 -0.95 -16.72 -16.50
N ALA A 155 -0.77 -15.75 -15.61
CA ALA A 155 -1.36 -14.42 -15.77
C ALA A 155 -0.78 -13.68 -16.98
N LEU A 156 0.52 -13.79 -17.24
CA LEU A 156 1.16 -13.20 -18.43
C LEU A 156 0.69 -13.87 -19.72
N GLU A 157 0.62 -15.21 -19.74
CA GLU A 157 0.07 -15.96 -20.88
C GLU A 157 -1.39 -15.60 -21.18
N MET A 158 -2.19 -15.34 -20.14
CA MET A 158 -3.56 -14.85 -20.29
C MET A 158 -3.66 -13.40 -20.79
N ILE A 159 -2.68 -12.55 -20.47
CA ILE A 159 -2.61 -11.16 -20.94
C ILE A 159 -2.16 -11.10 -22.40
N ASP A 160 -1.15 -11.90 -22.77
CA ASP A 160 -0.62 -11.97 -24.13
C ASP A 160 -1.59 -12.67 -25.10
N GLY A 161 -2.53 -13.46 -24.59
CA GLY A 161 -3.60 -14.10 -25.35
C GLY A 161 -4.81 -13.20 -25.66
N ILE A 162 -4.81 -11.94 -25.24
CA ILE A 162 -5.90 -10.99 -25.53
C ILE A 162 -5.74 -10.48 -26.98
N PRO A 163 -6.69 -10.76 -27.89
CA PRO A 163 -6.60 -10.27 -29.26
C PRO A 163 -6.61 -8.74 -29.30
N GLU A 164 -5.70 -8.14 -30.08
CA GLU A 164 -5.44 -6.68 -30.14
C GLU A 164 -6.71 -5.82 -30.39
N GLY A 165 -7.75 -6.40 -31.01
CA GLY A 165 -9.05 -5.76 -31.20
C GLY A 165 -9.84 -5.45 -29.92
N ALA A 166 -9.49 -6.06 -28.78
CA ALA A 166 -10.11 -5.78 -27.48
C ALA A 166 -9.53 -4.52 -26.80
N ILE A 167 -8.32 -4.09 -27.18
CA ILE A 167 -7.59 -2.98 -26.56
C ILE A 167 -8.11 -1.60 -27.04
N LEU A 168 -8.85 -1.54 -28.14
CA LEU A 168 -9.34 -0.28 -28.73
C LEU A 168 -10.62 0.31 -28.11
N SER A 169 -11.14 -0.27 -27.01
CA SER A 169 -12.35 0.26 -26.34
C SER A 169 -12.09 1.23 -25.18
N TYR A 170 -10.83 1.51 -24.82
CA TYR A 170 -10.49 2.42 -23.71
C TYR A 170 -9.37 3.39 -24.08
N ARG A 171 -9.65 4.30 -25.03
CA ARG A 171 -8.92 5.57 -25.14
C ARG A 171 -9.92 6.70 -25.39
N LEU A 172 -10.34 7.32 -24.29
CA LEU A 172 -10.74 8.72 -24.25
C LEU A 172 -9.85 9.40 -23.21
#